data_AF-A0A1H1FSN1-F1
#
_entry.id   AF-A0A1H1FSN1-F1
#
_cell.length_a   1.000
_cell.length_b   1.000
_cell.length_c   1.000
_cell.angle_alpha   90.00
_cell.angle_beta   90.00
_cell.angle_gamma   90.00
#
_symmetry.space_group_name_H-M   'P 1'
#
loop_
_entity.id
_entity.type
_entity.pdbx_description
1 polymer ?
#
loop_
_entity_poly.entity_id
_entity_poly.type
_entity_poly.pdbx_seq_one_letter_code
_entity_poly.pdbx_strand_id
1 'polypeptide(L)' 'MLENVSAAHILVILVVLAVEVLALVQVWRDRRRSAVVKVVWTAVIVLLPLIGVIGWAVNWLLGRAADRLNRSGDPTV' A
#
# COMPACT_ATOMS: atom_id res chain seq x y z
N MET A 1 -16.06 -4.34 16.18
CA MET A 1 -15.50 -3.77 14.93
C MET A 1 -14.77 -4.79 14.05
N LEU A 2 -14.25 -5.92 14.58
CA LEU A 2 -13.61 -6.98 13.77
C LEU A 2 -14.58 -8.03 13.21
N GLU A 3 -15.86 -8.00 13.57
CA GLU A 3 -16.86 -9.01 13.18
C GLU A 3 -17.09 -9.11 11.67
N ASN A 4 -16.73 -8.07 10.90
CA ASN A 4 -16.90 -8.04 9.44
C ASN A 4 -15.63 -8.44 8.67
N VAL A 5 -14.56 -8.82 9.37
CA VAL A 5 -13.30 -9.29 8.75
C VAL A 5 -13.33 -10.81 8.71
N SER A 6 -13.72 -11.38 7.56
CA SER A 6 -13.64 -12.84 7.38
C SER A 6 -12.22 -13.34 7.61
N ALA A 7 -12.08 -14.55 8.16
CA ALA A 7 -10.80 -15.22 8.41
C ALA A 7 -9.89 -15.22 7.17
N ALA A 8 -10.46 -15.25 5.96
CA ALA A 8 -9.71 -15.14 4.72
C ALA A 8 -8.94 -13.82 4.58
N HIS A 9 -9.56 -12.68 4.95
CA HIS A 9 -8.89 -11.37 4.91
C HIS A 9 -7.73 -11.32 5.91
N ILE A 10 -7.92 -11.87 7.12
CA ILE A 10 -6.87 -11.96 8.13
C ILE A 10 -5.71 -12.81 7.60
N LEU A 11 -6.01 -13.97 7.00
CA LEU A 11 -5.01 -14.85 6.43
C LEU A 11 -4.19 -14.14 5.34
N VAL A 12 -4.85 -13.43 4.42
CA VAL A 12 -4.16 -12.66 3.37
C VAL A 12 -3.24 -11.60 3.98
N ILE A 13 -3.71 -10.84 4.96
CA ILE A 13 -2.90 -9.83 5.65
C ILE A 13 -1.67 -10.48 6.30
N LEU A 14 -1.86 -11.59 7.01
CA LEU A 14 -0.77 -12.31 7.67
C LEU A 14 0.26 -12.85 6.67
N VAL A 15 -0.19 -13.39 5.53
CA VAL A 15 0.69 -13.88 4.48
C VAL A 15 1.53 -12.74 3.89
N VAL A 16 0.91 -11.61 3.57
CA VAL A 16 1.62 -10.43 3.06
C VAL A 16 2.67 -9.96 4.06
N LEU A 17 2.30 -9.79 5.33
CA LEU A 17 3.23 -9.37 6.38
C LEU A 17 4.38 -10.36 6.57
N ALA A 18 4.09 -11.67 6.55
CA ALA A 18 5.13 -12.70 6.66
C ALA A 18 6.14 -12.60 5.51
N VAL A 19 5.68 -12.38 4.27
CA VAL A 19 6.54 -12.20 3.11
C VAL A 19 7.42 -10.95 3.26
N GLU A 20 6.88 -9.83 3.72
CA GLU A 20 7.67 -8.62 3.96
C GLU A 20 8.77 -8.83 5.00
N VAL A 21 8.42 -9.44 6.14
CA VAL A 21 9.38 -9.75 7.20
C VAL A 21 10.48 -10.66 6.67
N LEU A 22 10.13 -11.71 5.93
CA LEU A 22 11.12 -12.60 5.31
C LEU A 22 12.03 -11.85 4.33
N ALA A 23 11.48 -10.98 3.48
CA ALA A 23 12.27 -10.19 2.54
C ALA A 23 13.26 -9.27 3.27
N LEU A 24 12.82 -8.58 4.32
CA LEU A 24 13.68 -7.74 5.15
C LEU A 24 14.79 -8.55 5.83
N VAL A 25 14.44 -9.68 6.45
CA VAL A 25 15.41 -10.58 7.09
C VAL A 25 16.44 -11.06 6.08
N GLN A 26 16.02 -11.46 4.87
CA GLN A 26 16.93 -11.92 3.81
C GLN A 26 17.91 -10.83 3.38
N VAL A 27 17.43 -9.60 3.16
CA VAL A 27 18.29 -8.46 2.78
C VAL A 27 19.36 -8.19 3.83
N TRP A 28 19.00 -8.21 5.10
CA TRP A 28 19.94 -7.91 6.18
C TRP A 28 20.87 -9.07 6.51
N ARG A 29 20.41 -10.32 6.34
CA ARG A 29 21.19 -11.54 6.56
C ARG A 29 22.28 -11.75 5.51
N ASP A 30 22.10 -11.27 4.27
CA ASP A 30 23.12 -11.38 3.22
C ASP A 30 24.38 -10.57 3.59
N ARG A 31 25.48 -11.24 3.91
CA ARG A 31 26.75 -10.59 4.27
C ARG A 31 27.57 -10.12 3.06
N ARG A 32 27.19 -10.50 1.83
CA ARG A 32 27.98 -10.19 0.63
C ARG A 32 27.66 -8.83 0.03
N ARG A 33 26.48 -8.27 0.33
CA ARG A 33 26.03 -6.98 -0.22
C ARG A 33 26.49 -5.79 0.62
N SER A 34 26.81 -4.69 -0.05
CA SER A 34 27.17 -3.43 0.61
C SER A 34 26.00 -2.86 1.42
N ALA A 35 26.32 -2.04 2.43
CA ALA A 35 25.33 -1.41 3.30
C ALA A 35 24.33 -0.55 2.52
N VAL A 36 24.80 0.21 1.52
CA VAL A 36 23.94 1.05 0.66
C VAL A 36 22.89 0.21 -0.06
N VAL A 37 23.29 -0.92 -0.64
CA VAL A 37 22.37 -1.83 -1.34
C VAL A 37 21.29 -2.36 -0.38
N LYS A 38 21.65 -2.68 0.86
CA LYS A 38 20.67 -3.13 1.87
C LYS A 38 19.66 -2.06 2.22
N VAL A 39 20.11 -0.81 2.41
CA VAL A 39 19.22 0.33 2.71
C VAL A 39 18.26 0.58 1.55
N VAL A 40 18.76 0.61 0.31
CA VAL A 40 17.92 0.80 -0.88
C VAL A 40 16.85 -0.30 -0.96
N TRP A 41 17.23 -1.57 -0.81
CA TRP A 41 16.25 -2.67 -0.86
C TRP A 41 15.26 -2.64 0.31
N THR A 42 15.69 -2.22 1.50
CA THR A 42 14.78 -2.02 2.63
C THR A 42 13.74 -0.95 2.30
N ALA A 43 14.17 0.17 1.72
CA ALA A 43 13.25 1.22 1.29
C ALA A 43 12.28 0.71 0.21
N VAL A 44 12.77 -0.03 -0.78
CA VAL A 44 11.90 -0.61 -1.82
C VAL A 44 10.85 -1.53 -1.21
N ILE A 45 11.24 -2.46 -0.33
CA ILE A 45 10.31 -3.40 0.31
C ILE A 45 9.22 -2.67 1.07
N VAL A 46 9.58 -1.64 1.84
CA VAL A 46 8.62 -0.89 2.67
C VAL A 46 7.74 0.04 1.85
N LEU A 47 8.29 0.70 0.81
CA LEU A 47 7.56 1.71 0.06
C LEU A 47 6.63 1.14 -1.00
N LEU A 48 7.00 0.02 -1.63
CA LEU A 48 6.21 -0.60 -2.70
C LEU A 48 4.74 -0.88 -2.34
N PRO A 49 4.39 -1.49 -1.19
CA PRO A 49 2.99 -1.71 -0.82
C PRO A 49 2.22 -0.40 -0.58
N LEU A 50 2.91 0.68 -0.20
CA LEU A 50 2.28 1.99 0.01
C LEU A 50 1.84 2.63 -1.31
N ILE A 51 2.51 2.33 -2.43
CA ILE A 51 2.19 2.90 -3.74
C ILE A 51 0.74 2.58 -4.14
N GLY A 52 0.30 1.33 -3.94
CA GLY A 52 -1.06 0.93 -4.26
C GLY A 52 -2.11 1.67 -3.44
N VAL A 53 -1.86 1.80 -2.12
CA VAL A 53 -2.75 2.52 -1.21
C VAL A 53 -2.82 4.00 -1.55
N ILE A 54 -1.66 4.63 -1.80
CA ILE A 54 -1.57 6.04 -2.17
C ILE A 54 -2.27 6.29 -3.51
N GLY A 55 -2.00 5.46 -4.52
CA GLY A 55 -2.62 5.57 -5.85
C GLY A 55 -4.14 5.45 -5.77
N TRP A 56 -4.64 4.48 -4.99
CA TRP A 56 -6.08 4.35 -4.72
C TRP A 56 -6.66 5.58 -4.04
N ALA A 57 -6.01 6.08 -2.99
CA ALA A 57 -6.48 7.24 -2.24
C ALA A 57 -6.53 8.50 -3.11
N VAL A 58 -5.51 8.70 -3.95
CA VAL A 58 -5.48 9.80 -4.93
C VAL A 58 -6.62 9.65 -5.94
N ASN A 59 -6.78 8.48 -6.54
CA ASN A 59 -7.86 8.23 -7.50
C ASN A 59 -9.25 8.48 -6.88
N TRP A 60 -9.45 8.02 -5.64
CA TRP A 60 -10.68 8.24 -4.90
C TRP A 60 -10.95 9.73 -4.66
N LEU A 61 -9.92 10.48 -4.26
CA LEU A 61 -10.04 11.92 -4.04
C LEU A 61 -10.34 12.68 -5.33
N LEU A 62 -9.71 12.29 -6.45
CA LEU A 62 -9.98 12.87 -7.77
C LEU A 62 -11.42 12.61 -8.21
N GLY A 63 -11.92 11.39 -8.05
CA GLY A 63 -13.33 11.07 -8.34
C GLY A 63 -14.30 11.92 -7.49
N ARG A 64 -14.02 12.04 -6.18
CA ARG A 64 -14.80 12.87 -5.26
C ARG A 64 -14.84 14.34 -5.67
N ALA A 65 -13.71 14.88 -6.16
CA ALA A 65 -13.62 16.26 -6.62
C ALA A 65 -14.38 16.49 -7.92
N ALA A 66 -14.26 15.56 -8.88
CA ALA A 66 -15.01 15.59 -10.14
C ALA A 66 -16.52 15.59 -9.90
N ASP A 67 -17.01 14.75 -8.98
CA ASP A 67 -18.44 14.68 -8.62
C ASP A 67 -18.98 16.01 -8.08
N ARG A 68 -18.15 16.78 -7.34
CA ARG A 68 -18.55 18.09 -6.79
C ARG A 68 -18.63 19.16 -7.87
N LEU A 69 -17.71 19.13 -8.83
CA LEU A 69 -17.70 20.06 -9.96
C LEU A 69 -18.90 19.82 -10.88
N ASN A 70 -19.22 18.56 -11.19
CA ASN A 70 -20.38 18.22 -12.02
C ASN A 70 -21.71 18.70 -11.42
N ARG A 71 -21.89 18.60 -10.10
CA ARG A 71 -23.11 19.12 -9.43
C ARG A 71 -23.21 20.64 -9.42
N SER A 72 -22.08 21.34 -9.52
CA SER A 72 -22.05 22.81 -9.50
C SER A 72 -22.27 23.41 -10.89
N GLY A 73 -22.10 22.60 -11.95
CA GLY A 73 -22.25 23.01 -13.34
C GLY A 73 -23.58 22.62 -14.00
N ASP A 74 -24.48 21.94 -13.29
CA ASP A 74 -25.80 21.54 -13.81
C ASP A 74 -26.81 22.70 -13.63
N PRO A 75 -27.19 23.45 -14.69
CA PRO A 75 -27.97 24.70 -14.56
C PRO A 75 -29.49 24.49 -14.47
N THR A 76 -29.96 23.24 -14.35
CA THR A 76 -31.41 22.91 -14.36
C THR A 76 -32.04 22.74 -12.97
N VAL A 77 -31.37 23.18 -11.90
CA VAL A 77 -31.96 23.35 -10.56
C VAL A 77 -32.07 24.84 -10.23
#